data_AF-A0AAE1NHW5-F1
#
_entry.id   AF-A0AAE1NHW5-F1
#
_cell.length_a   1.000
_cell.length_b   1.000
_cell.length_c   1.000
_cell.angle_alpha   90.00
_cell.angle_beta   90.00
_cell.angle_gamma   90.00
#
_symmetry.space_group_name_H-M   'P 1'
#
loop_
_entity.id
_entity.type
_entity.pdbx_description
1 polymer ?
#
loop_
_entity_poly.entity_id
_entity_poly.type
_entity_poly.pdbx_seq_one_letter_code
_entity_poly.pdbx_strand_id
1 'polypeptide(L)'
;MSSPPPLLPSTITTLRRHLVKLTLQPQPQPQPSRTYPKELRRVLEEGGWGLGDERGVRLERDMCAPFTHPDPGRVWRGGTVKSSFNYLLLDPRISMDLPLRAGNMDTETAFKCFIKAVFYVCGDKESLVRAIWSAGYGVVSLHVFHNTIPVEAYTREAAIIESIGVDNLTNSNHGTYYGPATPGPMPVGGH
;
A
#
# COMPACT_ATOMS: atom_id res chain seq x y z
N MET A 1 -34.56 16.44 -6.81
CA MET A 1 -33.23 16.29 -6.18
C MET A 1 -33.06 17.44 -5.22
N SER A 2 -33.25 17.20 -3.92
CA SER A 2 -33.19 18.23 -2.88
C SER A 2 -31.74 18.61 -2.60
N SER A 3 -31.42 19.91 -2.67
CA SER A 3 -30.11 20.42 -2.27
C SER A 3 -29.86 20.15 -0.78
N PRO A 4 -28.63 19.82 -0.39
CA PRO A 4 -28.29 19.66 1.02
C PRO A 4 -28.59 20.96 1.78
N PRO A 5 -28.98 20.87 3.06
CA PRO A 5 -29.33 22.05 3.85
C PRO A 5 -28.13 23.01 3.97
N PRO A 6 -28.38 24.33 4.00
CA PRO A 6 -27.31 25.31 4.12
C PRO A 6 -26.58 25.10 5.45
N LEU A 7 -25.25 25.08 5.39
CA LEU A 7 -24.41 24.95 6.58
C LEU A 7 -24.64 26.13 7.52
N LEU A 8 -24.72 25.85 8.83
CA LEU A 8 -24.89 26.87 9.85
C LEU A 8 -23.73 27.91 9.78
N PRO A 9 -23.96 29.19 10.08
CA PRO A 9 -22.93 30.23 10.06
C PRO A 9 -21.70 29.91 10.92
N SER A 10 -21.89 29.19 12.03
CA SER A 10 -20.83 28.68 12.91
C SER A 10 -19.97 27.62 12.22
N THR A 11 -20.59 26.72 11.44
CA THR A 11 -19.93 25.72 10.60
C THR A 11 -19.16 26.39 9.46
N ILE A 12 -19.75 27.39 8.80
CA ILE A 12 -19.08 28.17 7.74
C ILE A 12 -17.84 28.89 8.30
N THR A 13 -17.95 29.49 9.47
CA THR A 13 -16.82 30.21 10.11
C THR A 13 -15.71 29.26 10.52
N THR A 14 -16.07 28.07 11.01
CA THR A 14 -15.11 27.02 11.39
C THR A 14 -14.42 26.45 10.15
N LEU A 15 -15.17 26.16 9.08
CA LEU A 15 -14.65 25.69 7.80
C LEU A 15 -13.75 26.74 7.13
N ARG A 16 -14.12 28.02 7.16
CA ARG A 16 -13.27 29.12 6.65
C ARG A 16 -11.96 29.22 7.44
N ARG A 17 -12.01 29.11 8.77
CA ARG A 17 -10.80 29.07 9.61
C ARG A 17 -9.95 27.83 9.33
N HIS A 18 -10.56 26.68 9.05
CA HIS A 18 -9.85 25.48 8.64
C HIS A 18 -9.21 25.68 7.26
N LEU A 19 -9.96 26.14 6.26
CA LEU A 19 -9.46 26.48 4.92
C LEU A 19 -8.26 27.43 4.96
N VAL A 20 -8.33 28.50 5.75
CA VAL A 20 -7.20 29.44 5.91
C VAL A 20 -5.98 28.74 6.54
N LYS A 21 -6.17 27.87 7.54
CA LYS A 21 -5.09 27.08 8.13
C LYS A 21 -4.49 26.08 7.14
N LEU A 22 -5.30 25.51 6.24
CA LEU A 22 -4.84 24.61 5.17
C LEU A 22 -4.06 25.37 4.10
N THR A 23 -4.43 26.60 3.76
CA THR A 23 -3.72 27.43 2.76
C THR A 23 -2.41 28.02 3.27
N LEU A 24 -2.21 28.12 4.59
CA LEU A 24 -1.02 28.71 5.20
C LEU A 24 0.07 27.68 5.57
N GLN A 25 -0.17 26.38 5.32
CA GLN A 25 0.81 25.35 5.61
C GLN A 25 1.92 25.31 4.56
N PRO A 26 3.19 25.13 4.96
CA PRO A 26 4.31 25.00 4.03
C PRO A 26 4.05 23.87 3.03
N GLN A 27 4.31 24.12 1.75
CA GLN A 27 4.25 23.09 0.72
C GLN A 27 5.19 21.93 1.11
N PRO A 28 4.73 20.67 1.03
CA PRO A 28 5.55 19.54 1.42
C PRO A 28 6.78 19.44 0.52
N GLN A 29 7.93 19.20 1.15
CA GLN A 29 9.20 19.07 0.44
C GLN A 29 9.13 17.93 -0.59
N PRO A 30 9.80 18.08 -1.75
CA PRO A 30 9.86 17.04 -2.76
C PRO A 30 10.37 15.74 -2.13
N GLN A 31 9.63 14.64 -2.32
CA GLN A 31 10.07 13.33 -1.83
C GLN A 31 11.45 13.01 -2.43
N PRO A 32 12.38 12.44 -1.66
CA PRO A 32 13.68 12.02 -2.19
C PRO A 32 13.47 11.07 -3.39
N SER A 33 14.40 11.10 -4.33
CA SER A 33 14.34 10.24 -5.53
C SER A 33 14.26 8.78 -5.11
N ARG A 34 13.07 8.17 -5.28
CA ARG A 34 12.83 6.76 -4.97
C ARG A 34 13.70 5.88 -5.85
N THR A 35 14.39 4.92 -5.25
CA THR A 35 15.19 3.92 -5.96
C THR A 35 14.47 2.58 -5.85
N TYR A 36 13.70 2.23 -6.87
CA TYR A 36 12.94 0.98 -6.87
C TYR A 36 13.83 -0.25 -7.13
N PRO A 37 13.45 -1.43 -6.61
CA PRO A 37 14.09 -2.70 -6.96
C PRO A 37 14.15 -2.92 -8.47
N LYS A 38 15.13 -3.70 -8.94
CA LYS A 38 15.41 -3.91 -10.37
C LYS A 38 14.16 -4.32 -11.17
N GLU A 39 13.40 -5.29 -10.67
CA GLU A 39 12.23 -5.80 -11.37
C GLU A 39 11.13 -4.75 -11.49
N LEU A 40 10.84 -4.01 -10.41
CA LEU A 40 9.86 -2.93 -10.45
C LEU A 40 10.33 -1.78 -11.34
N ARG A 41 11.62 -1.43 -11.30
CA ARG A 41 12.21 -0.41 -12.17
C ARG A 41 12.06 -0.78 -13.63
N ARG A 42 12.35 -2.03 -14.01
CA ARG A 42 12.18 -2.53 -15.38
C ARG A 42 10.74 -2.29 -15.85
N VAL A 43 9.74 -2.66 -15.04
CA VAL A 43 8.32 -2.44 -15.37
C VAL A 43 7.99 -0.95 -15.51
N LEU A 44 8.54 -0.10 -14.64
CA LEU A 44 8.29 1.34 -14.65
C LEU A 44 9.02 2.11 -15.77
N GLU A 45 10.15 1.61 -16.28
CA GLU A 45 11.02 2.35 -17.22
C GLU A 45 11.04 1.75 -18.62
N GLU A 46 11.12 0.42 -18.73
CA GLU A 46 11.32 -0.29 -20.00
C GLU A 46 9.99 -0.82 -20.58
N GLY A 47 8.88 -0.64 -19.85
CA GLY A 47 7.64 -1.32 -20.13
C GLY A 47 7.74 -2.82 -19.78
N GLY A 48 6.71 -3.60 -20.14
CA GLY A 48 6.57 -4.99 -19.67
C GLY A 48 5.50 -5.14 -18.60
N TRP A 49 4.38 -4.46 -18.82
CA TRP A 49 3.13 -4.47 -18.05
C TRP A 49 2.40 -5.82 -18.11
N GLY A 50 3.10 -6.93 -17.91
CA GLY A 50 2.51 -8.26 -17.71
C GLY A 50 1.72 -8.31 -16.40
N LEU A 51 0.67 -7.48 -16.30
CA LEU A 51 -0.28 -7.44 -15.21
C LEU A 51 -0.96 -8.80 -15.16
N GLY A 52 -0.55 -9.64 -14.22
CA GLY A 52 -1.01 -11.03 -14.17
C GLY A 52 -0.51 -11.85 -15.35
N ASP A 53 0.75 -11.68 -15.76
CA ASP A 53 1.39 -12.70 -16.57
C ASP A 53 1.26 -14.07 -15.89
N GLU A 54 1.25 -15.15 -16.67
CA GLU A 54 0.97 -16.46 -16.10
C GLU A 54 1.95 -16.82 -14.97
N ARG A 55 3.16 -16.26 -15.00
CA ARG A 55 4.15 -16.44 -13.95
C ARG A 55 3.72 -15.77 -12.65
N GLY A 56 3.31 -14.50 -12.68
CA GLY A 56 2.80 -13.79 -11.51
C GLY A 56 1.56 -14.46 -10.93
N VAL A 57 0.62 -14.89 -11.78
CA VAL A 57 -0.57 -15.64 -11.35
C VAL A 57 -0.18 -16.97 -10.68
N ARG A 58 0.78 -17.70 -11.24
CA ARG A 58 1.28 -18.95 -10.62
C ARG A 58 1.96 -18.69 -9.28
N LEU A 59 2.83 -17.70 -9.19
CA LEU A 59 3.53 -17.35 -7.94
C LEU A 59 2.56 -16.93 -6.84
N GLU A 60 1.57 -16.09 -7.17
CA GLU A 60 0.49 -15.70 -6.26
C GLU A 60 -0.29 -16.93 -5.76
N ARG A 61 -0.69 -17.82 -6.67
CA ARG A 61 -1.40 -19.05 -6.31
C ARG A 61 -0.55 -19.94 -5.41
N ASP A 62 0.71 -20.16 -5.75
CA ASP A 62 1.60 -21.08 -5.04
C ASP A 62 1.96 -20.52 -3.65
N MET A 63 2.08 -19.19 -3.51
CA MET A 63 2.22 -18.50 -2.22
C MET A 63 1.00 -18.72 -1.32
N CYS A 64 -0.22 -18.67 -1.88
CA CYS A 64 -1.46 -18.68 -1.10
C CYS A 64 -2.03 -20.08 -0.86
N ALA A 65 -1.70 -21.06 -1.71
CA ALA A 65 -2.24 -22.41 -1.65
C ALA A 65 -2.20 -23.07 -0.25
N PRO A 66 -1.12 -22.93 0.56
CA PRO A 66 -1.05 -23.52 1.90
C PRO A 66 -2.03 -22.90 2.91
N PHE A 67 -2.55 -21.71 2.64
CA PHE A 67 -3.44 -20.96 3.53
C PHE A 67 -4.91 -21.11 3.17
N THR A 68 -5.22 -21.61 1.96
CA THR A 68 -6.59 -21.90 1.53
C THR A 68 -7.24 -22.97 2.39
N HIS A 69 -6.50 -24.03 2.69
CA HIS A 69 -6.88 -25.14 3.56
C HIS A 69 -5.75 -25.39 4.58
N PRO A 70 -5.66 -24.55 5.62
CA PRO A 70 -4.56 -24.64 6.57
C PRO A 70 -4.62 -25.96 7.32
N ASP A 71 -3.48 -26.64 7.42
CA ASP A 71 -3.34 -27.90 8.15
C ASP A 71 -3.84 -27.73 9.61
N PRO A 72 -4.89 -28.47 10.04
CA PRO A 72 -5.40 -28.41 11.40
C PRO A 72 -4.41 -28.86 12.47
N GLY A 73 -3.42 -29.70 12.11
CA GLY A 73 -2.37 -30.17 13.00
C GLY A 73 -1.25 -29.15 13.23
N ARG A 74 -1.22 -28.06 12.44
CA ARG A 74 -0.22 -27.01 12.54
C ARG A 74 -0.74 -25.81 13.34
N VAL A 75 0.07 -25.33 14.27
CA VAL A 75 -0.20 -24.05 14.95
C VAL A 75 0.21 -22.90 14.04
N TRP A 76 -0.79 -22.14 13.59
CA TRP A 76 -0.61 -20.94 12.78
C TRP A 76 -0.62 -19.69 13.67
N ARG A 77 0.33 -18.78 13.46
CA ARG A 77 0.37 -17.50 14.18
C ARG A 77 -0.90 -16.70 13.90
N GLY A 78 -1.61 -16.27 14.94
CA GLY A 78 -2.90 -15.58 14.80
C GLY A 78 -4.09 -16.52 14.49
N GLY A 79 -3.86 -17.83 14.39
CA GLY A 79 -4.90 -18.82 14.11
C GLY A 79 -5.29 -18.91 12.63
N THR A 80 -6.42 -19.57 12.38
CA THR A 80 -6.94 -19.88 11.03
C THR A 80 -8.25 -19.18 10.71
N VAL A 81 -8.72 -18.28 11.58
CA VAL A 81 -9.92 -17.49 11.34
C VAL A 81 -9.64 -16.46 10.24
N LYS A 82 -10.46 -16.49 9.19
CA LYS A 82 -10.37 -15.56 8.06
C LYS A 82 -10.95 -14.18 8.41
N SER A 83 -10.18 -13.42 9.18
CA SER A 83 -10.57 -12.11 9.70
C SER A 83 -9.56 -11.00 9.36
N SER A 84 -8.58 -11.32 8.53
CA SER A 84 -7.51 -10.41 8.13
C SER A 84 -7.72 -9.86 6.72
N PHE A 85 -7.05 -8.74 6.46
CA PHE A 85 -6.91 -8.09 5.17
C PHE A 85 -5.59 -7.31 5.16
N ASN A 86 -5.11 -6.94 3.98
CA ASN A 86 -4.01 -6.02 3.84
C ASN A 86 -4.53 -4.63 3.46
N TYR A 87 -3.80 -3.58 3.78
CA TYR A 87 -4.13 -2.25 3.30
C TYR A 87 -2.87 -1.46 2.92
N LEU A 88 -3.06 -0.56 1.97
CA LEU A 88 -2.05 0.35 1.48
C LEU A 88 -2.47 1.77 1.87
N LEU A 89 -1.53 2.56 2.39
CA LEU A 89 -1.76 3.99 2.55
C LEU A 89 -1.15 4.74 1.37
N LEU A 90 -2.00 5.56 0.73
CA LEU A 90 -1.65 6.33 -0.45
C LEU A 90 -1.58 7.82 -0.09
N ASP A 91 -0.54 8.49 -0.60
CA ASP A 91 -0.35 9.93 -0.46
C ASP A 91 -1.32 10.63 -1.42
N PRO A 92 -2.36 11.33 -0.92
CA PRO A 92 -3.36 12.01 -1.74
C PRO A 92 -2.77 13.11 -2.62
N ARG A 93 -1.60 13.66 -2.25
CA ARG A 93 -0.90 14.70 -3.02
C ARG A 93 -0.26 14.12 -4.28
N ILE A 94 0.02 12.82 -4.28
CA ILE A 94 0.55 12.08 -5.43
C ILE A 94 -0.59 11.38 -6.17
N SER A 95 -1.44 10.65 -5.45
CA SER A 95 -2.55 9.93 -6.05
C SER A 95 -3.58 10.87 -6.66
N MET A 96 -3.74 12.10 -6.17
CA MET A 96 -4.60 13.14 -6.76
C MET A 96 -5.93 12.57 -7.28
N ASP A 97 -6.64 11.86 -6.41
CA ASP A 97 -7.88 11.15 -6.73
C ASP A 97 -7.79 10.25 -7.97
N LEU A 98 -6.78 9.36 -7.96
CA LEU A 98 -6.44 8.49 -9.08
C LEU A 98 -7.66 7.76 -9.67
N PRO A 99 -8.62 7.22 -8.90
CA PRO A 99 -9.80 6.58 -9.46
C PRO A 99 -10.62 7.49 -10.39
N LEU A 100 -10.77 8.79 -10.09
CA LEU A 100 -11.53 9.72 -10.93
C LEU A 100 -10.82 10.07 -12.23
N ARG A 101 -9.49 10.09 -12.23
CA ARG A 101 -8.69 10.50 -13.41
C ARG A 101 -8.14 9.33 -14.22
N ALA A 102 -8.13 8.11 -13.68
CA ALA A 102 -7.57 6.94 -14.36
C ALA A 102 -8.20 6.68 -15.74
N GLY A 103 -9.48 7.00 -15.93
CA GLY A 103 -10.17 6.85 -17.22
C GLY A 103 -9.67 7.79 -18.33
N ASN A 104 -8.90 8.82 -17.99
CA ASN A 104 -8.35 9.82 -18.92
C ASN A 104 -6.83 9.73 -19.08
N MET A 105 -6.22 8.62 -18.67
CA MET A 105 -4.80 8.34 -18.89
C MET A 105 -4.59 6.87 -19.24
N ASP A 106 -3.44 6.55 -19.82
CA ASP A 106 -3.08 5.17 -20.07
C ASP A 106 -2.78 4.42 -18.75
N THR A 107 -2.94 3.10 -18.79
CA THR A 107 -2.75 2.19 -17.64
C THR A 107 -1.36 2.31 -17.04
N GLU A 108 -0.34 2.55 -17.86
CA GLU A 108 1.05 2.70 -17.44
C GLU A 108 1.22 3.95 -16.57
N THR A 109 0.71 5.10 -17.03
CA THR A 109 0.70 6.35 -16.27
C THR A 109 -0.07 6.21 -14.97
N ALA A 110 -1.24 5.56 -15.00
CA ALA A 110 -2.04 5.30 -13.82
C ALA A 110 -1.27 4.44 -12.80
N PHE A 111 -0.61 3.37 -13.24
CA PHE A 111 0.18 2.50 -12.37
C PHE A 111 1.43 3.18 -11.80
N LYS A 112 2.18 3.92 -12.62
CA LYS A 112 3.33 4.71 -12.13
C LYS A 112 2.89 5.65 -11.02
N CYS A 113 1.73 6.27 -11.18
CA CYS A 113 1.18 7.14 -10.16
C CYS A 113 0.74 6.39 -8.91
N PHE A 114 0.07 5.24 -9.08
CA PHE A 114 -0.30 4.36 -7.98
C PHE A 114 0.92 3.95 -7.14
N ILE A 115 1.97 3.41 -7.76
CA ILE A 115 3.19 2.99 -7.07
C ILE A 115 3.87 4.15 -6.35
N LYS A 116 3.95 5.33 -6.98
CA LYS A 116 4.50 6.55 -6.33
C LYS A 116 3.63 7.01 -5.15
N ALA A 117 2.33 6.81 -5.20
CA ALA A 117 1.44 7.23 -4.12
C ALA A 117 1.52 6.30 -2.91
N VAL A 118 1.76 5.00 -3.11
CA VAL A 118 1.93 4.07 -1.98
C VAL A 118 3.15 4.50 -1.16
N PHE A 119 2.92 4.71 0.14
CA PHE A 119 3.97 5.03 1.10
C PHE A 119 3.99 4.09 2.30
N TYR A 120 2.99 3.23 2.46
CA TYR A 120 2.91 2.29 3.57
C TYR A 120 2.06 1.08 3.23
N VAL A 121 2.44 -0.06 3.81
CA VAL A 121 1.80 -1.36 3.62
C VAL A 121 1.58 -2.01 4.99
N CYS A 122 0.34 -2.06 5.49
CA CYS A 122 -0.03 -2.72 6.77
C CYS A 122 0.73 -2.28 8.05
N GLY A 123 0.04 -2.26 9.20
CA GLY A 123 0.59 -1.94 10.52
C GLY A 123 0.33 -0.51 11.04
N ASP A 124 0.98 -0.15 12.14
CA ASP A 124 0.85 1.19 12.72
C ASP A 124 1.99 2.12 12.27
N LYS A 125 1.64 3.24 11.62
CA LYS A 125 2.61 4.33 11.43
C LYS A 125 1.99 5.72 11.58
N GLU A 126 2.59 6.50 12.48
CA GLU A 126 2.13 7.85 12.76
C GLU A 126 2.85 8.95 11.97
N SER A 127 4.15 8.82 11.66
CA SER A 127 4.96 9.99 11.28
C SER A 127 4.60 10.60 9.91
N LEU A 128 4.41 9.79 8.86
CA LEU A 128 4.00 10.33 7.54
C LEU A 128 2.50 10.68 7.50
N VAL A 129 1.66 9.93 8.24
CA VAL A 129 0.25 10.27 8.45
C VAL A 129 0.13 11.67 9.07
N ARG A 130 0.92 11.96 10.10
CA ARG A 130 1.01 13.29 10.74
C ARG A 130 1.44 14.37 9.75
N ALA A 131 2.39 14.09 8.85
CA ALA A 131 2.85 15.06 7.85
C ALA A 131 1.78 15.34 6.77
N ILE A 132 1.03 14.32 6.33
CA ILE A 132 -0.09 14.48 5.39
C ILE A 132 -1.22 15.28 6.03
N TRP A 133 -1.57 14.98 7.29
CA TRP A 133 -2.55 15.74 8.06
C TRP A 133 -2.11 17.19 8.30
N SER A 134 -0.81 17.39 8.59
CA SER A 134 -0.21 18.72 8.74
C SER A 134 -0.03 19.48 7.43
N ALA A 135 -0.32 18.86 6.28
CA ALA A 135 -0.43 19.50 4.98
C ALA A 135 -1.90 19.68 4.55
N GLY A 136 -2.84 19.29 5.41
CA GLY A 136 -4.25 19.51 5.17
C GLY A 136 -5.01 18.44 4.41
N TYR A 137 -4.37 17.29 4.19
CA TYR A 137 -4.97 16.18 3.47
C TYR A 137 -5.33 15.03 4.40
N GLY A 138 -6.36 14.26 4.04
CA GLY A 138 -6.64 12.95 4.65
C GLY A 138 -5.85 11.85 3.95
N VAL A 139 -5.39 10.85 4.70
CA VAL A 139 -4.72 9.69 4.10
C VAL A 139 -5.76 8.78 3.42
N VAL A 140 -5.44 8.25 2.25
CA VAL A 140 -6.28 7.26 1.57
C VAL A 140 -5.86 5.86 2.00
N SER A 141 -6.78 5.08 2.56
CA SER A 141 -6.57 3.66 2.87
C SER A 141 -7.23 2.79 1.81
N LEU A 142 -6.44 2.01 1.07
CA LEU A 142 -6.91 1.04 0.09
C LEU A 142 -6.83 -0.36 0.69
N HIS A 143 -7.98 -0.98 0.94
CA HIS A 143 -8.03 -2.35 1.47
C HIS A 143 -7.95 -3.37 0.33
N VAL A 144 -7.09 -4.37 0.49
CA VAL A 144 -6.82 -5.45 -0.47
C VAL A 144 -6.76 -6.80 0.25
N PHE A 145 -6.98 -7.89 -0.48
CA PHE A 145 -6.88 -9.27 0.04
C PHE A 145 -7.73 -9.54 1.30
N HIS A 146 -9.03 -9.28 1.21
CA HIS A 146 -9.99 -9.53 2.29
C HIS A 146 -10.20 -11.02 2.58
N ASN A 147 -10.69 -11.34 3.78
CA ASN A 147 -11.07 -12.70 4.18
C ASN A 147 -9.88 -13.68 4.13
N THR A 148 -8.71 -13.20 4.56
CA THR A 148 -7.48 -14.01 4.67
C THR A 148 -7.23 -14.41 6.12
N ILE A 149 -6.47 -15.48 6.32
CA ILE A 149 -5.95 -15.82 7.65
C ILE A 149 -4.74 -14.92 7.97
N PRO A 150 -4.38 -14.70 9.24
CA PRO A 150 -3.31 -13.76 9.59
C PRO A 150 -1.96 -14.05 8.93
N VAL A 151 -1.53 -15.32 8.86
CA VAL A 151 -0.26 -15.69 8.22
C VAL A 151 -0.22 -15.44 6.72
N GLU A 152 -1.36 -15.53 6.03
CA GLU A 152 -1.46 -15.16 4.62
C GLU A 152 -1.31 -13.64 4.48
N ALA A 153 -2.02 -12.87 5.32
CA ALA A 153 -1.90 -11.41 5.32
C ALA A 153 -0.47 -10.94 5.61
N TYR A 154 0.24 -11.55 6.56
CA TYR A 154 1.66 -11.22 6.82
C TYR A 154 2.57 -11.57 5.64
N THR A 155 2.33 -12.71 4.99
CA THR A 155 3.10 -13.13 3.81
C THR A 155 2.89 -12.16 2.65
N ARG A 156 1.64 -11.72 2.44
CA ARG A 156 1.28 -10.71 1.43
C ARG A 156 1.89 -9.35 1.75
N GLU A 157 1.88 -8.93 3.00
CA GLU A 157 2.55 -7.69 3.45
C GLU A 157 4.04 -7.71 3.08
N ALA A 158 4.73 -8.81 3.42
CA ALA A 158 6.16 -8.98 3.10
C ALA A 158 6.42 -8.91 1.58
N ALA A 159 5.60 -9.60 0.78
CA ALA A 159 5.68 -9.58 -0.68
C ALA A 159 5.49 -8.19 -1.27
N ILE A 160 4.50 -7.42 -0.78
CA ILE A 160 4.27 -6.06 -1.26
C ILE A 160 5.45 -5.15 -0.86
N ILE A 161 5.94 -5.22 0.39
CA ILE A 161 7.08 -4.42 0.85
C ILE A 161 8.33 -4.73 0.03
N GLU A 162 8.62 -6.00 -0.23
CA GLU A 162 9.77 -6.40 -1.04
C GLU A 162 9.65 -5.91 -2.49
N SER A 163 8.45 -5.99 -3.07
CA SER A 163 8.22 -5.56 -4.45
C SER A 163 8.43 -4.05 -4.67
N ILE A 164 8.04 -3.22 -3.68
CA ILE A 164 8.20 -1.76 -3.72
C ILE A 164 9.59 -1.35 -3.21
N GLY A 165 10.18 -2.15 -2.32
CA GLY A 165 11.40 -1.84 -1.59
C GLY A 165 11.10 -1.04 -0.33
N VAL A 166 11.59 -1.51 0.82
CA VAL A 166 11.35 -0.88 2.14
C VAL A 166 11.82 0.57 2.18
N ASP A 167 12.90 0.92 1.47
CA ASP A 167 13.45 2.27 1.41
C ASP A 167 12.52 3.27 0.69
N ASN A 168 11.58 2.77 -0.13
CA ASN A 168 10.57 3.56 -0.81
C ASN A 168 9.25 3.62 -0.03
N LEU A 169 9.18 2.91 1.10
CA LEU A 169 8.05 2.85 2.00
C LEU A 169 8.43 3.47 3.33
N THR A 170 7.42 3.64 4.16
CA THR A 170 7.57 4.10 5.52
C THR A 170 7.55 2.94 6.52
N ASN A 171 7.36 1.70 6.06
CA ASN A 171 7.49 0.51 6.88
C ASN A 171 8.85 0.45 7.62
N SER A 172 8.84 -0.01 8.87
CA SER A 172 10.06 -0.15 9.69
C SER A 172 10.69 -1.53 9.60
N ASN A 173 10.03 -2.48 8.94
CA ASN A 173 10.51 -3.84 8.72
C ASN A 173 10.06 -4.34 7.34
N HIS A 174 10.60 -5.47 6.91
CA HIS A 174 10.34 -6.09 5.62
C HIS A 174 9.11 -7.02 5.61
N GLY A 175 8.31 -7.04 6.68
CA GLY A 175 7.28 -8.05 6.90
C GLY A 175 7.86 -9.41 7.30
N THR A 176 7.02 -10.45 7.31
CA THR A 176 7.45 -11.82 7.59
C THR A 176 6.73 -12.80 6.67
N TYR A 177 7.51 -13.58 5.93
CA TYR A 177 7.00 -14.68 5.12
C TYR A 177 6.67 -15.91 5.98
N TYR A 178 5.59 -16.60 5.63
CA TYR A 178 5.21 -17.88 6.22
C TYR A 178 5.01 -18.95 5.15
N GLY A 179 5.03 -20.21 5.57
CA GLY A 179 4.80 -21.33 4.65
C GLY A 179 5.95 -21.51 3.65
N PRO A 180 5.68 -21.96 2.41
CA PRO A 180 6.69 -22.25 1.39
C PRO A 180 7.42 -21.00 0.89
N ALA A 181 6.85 -19.80 1.11
CA ALA A 181 7.49 -18.53 0.80
C ALA A 181 8.54 -18.11 1.84
N THR A 182 8.67 -18.84 2.95
CA THR A 182 9.72 -18.56 3.95
C THR A 182 11.09 -18.74 3.29
N PRO A 183 11.96 -17.73 3.28
CA PRO A 183 13.31 -17.88 2.78
C PRO A 183 14.02 -19.02 3.53
N GLY A 184 14.59 -19.98 2.80
CA GLY A 184 15.42 -21.02 3.42
C GLY A 184 16.62 -20.41 4.14
N PRO A 185 17.29 -21.15 5.04
CA PRO A 185 18.57 -20.71 5.57
C PRO A 185 19.52 -20.47 4.39
N MET A 186 20.07 -19.26 4.31
CA MET A 186 21.11 -18.93 3.32
C MET A 186 22.19 -20.02 3.41
N PRO A 187 22.61 -20.65 2.30
CA PRO A 187 23.71 -21.60 2.34
C PRO A 187 24.91 -20.87 2.92
N VAL A 188 25.42 -21.39 4.05
CA VAL A 188 26.64 -20.89 4.67
C VAL A 188 27.74 -21.13 3.64
N GLY A 189 28.24 -20.04 3.06
CA GLY A 189 29.31 -20.10 2.07
C GLY A 189 30.50 -20.87 2.66
N GLY A 190 30.84 -21.99 2.04
CA GLY A 190 32.12 -22.64 2.28
C GLY A 190 33.21 -21.71 1.77
N HIS A 191 34.07 -21.27 2.70
CA HIS A 191 35.38 -20.73 2.38
C HIS A 191 36.32 -21.85 1.89
#